data_AF-A0A7V1E7Q5-F1
#
_entry.id   AF-A0A7V1E7Q5-F1
#
_cell.length_a   1.000
_cell.length_b   1.000
_cell.length_c   1.000
_cell.angle_alpha   90.00
_cell.angle_beta   90.00
_cell.angle_gamma   90.00
#
_symmetry.space_group_name_H-M   'P 1'
#
loop_
_entity.id
_entity.type
_entity.pdbx_description
1 polymer ?
#
loop_
_entity_poly.entity_id
_entity_poly.type
_entity_poly.pdbx_seq_one_letter_code
_entity_poly.pdbx_strand_id
1 'polypeptide(L)' 'MEISAVTFFGCACGEQGEPLFDSAYAVAREVAGTKRAVVNGGGPGVMLAATLGACLKDT' A
#
# COMPACT_ATOMS: atom_id res chain seq x y z
N MET A 1 -20.07 -9.58 -8.85
CA MET A 1 -19.00 -8.62 -9.21
C MET A 1 -17.93 -8.73 -8.13
N GLU A 2 -16.68 -8.95 -8.52
CA GLU A 2 -15.56 -9.14 -7.58
C GLU A 2 -14.61 -7.94 -7.67
N ILE A 3 -14.05 -7.51 -6.54
CA ILE A 3 -13.05 -6.44 -6.51
C ILE A 3 -11.68 -7.07 -6.76
N SER A 4 -11.14 -6.90 -7.96
CA SER A 4 -9.82 -7.42 -8.35
C SER A 4 -8.66 -6.46 -8.02
N ALA A 5 -8.94 -5.18 -7.79
CA ALA A 5 -7.94 -4.15 -7.51
C ALA A 5 -8.45 -3.13 -6.50
N VAL A 6 -7.55 -2.60 -5.68
CA VAL A 6 -7.82 -1.56 -4.68
C VAL A 6 -6.86 -0.40 -4.92
N THR A 7 -7.42 0.80 -5.10
CA THR A 7 -6.62 2.02 -5.28
C THR A 7 -6.39 2.71 -3.94
N PHE A 8 -5.14 3.03 -3.65
CA PHE A 8 -4.71 3.72 -2.43
C PHE A 8 -4.47 5.20 -2.76
N PHE A 9 -5.19 6.07 -2.05
CA PHE A 9 -4.97 7.52 -2.06
C PHE A 9 -4.53 7.98 -0.68
N GLY A 10 -3.68 8.99 -0.65
CA GLY A 10 -3.23 9.58 0.60
C GLY A 10 -2.16 10.64 0.36
N CYS A 11 -1.66 11.18 1.47
CA CYS A 11 -0.65 12.23 1.43
C CYS A 11 0.66 11.73 0.79
N ALA A 12 1.29 12.60 -0.01
CA ALA A 12 2.65 12.40 -0.48
C ALA A 12 3.70 12.64 0.63
N CYS A 13 3.29 13.26 1.73
CA CYS A 13 4.11 13.47 2.92
C CYS A 13 4.02 12.26 3.86
N GLY A 14 5.06 12.08 4.67
CA GLY A 14 5.19 11.01 5.65
C GLY A 14 6.24 10.00 5.25
N GLU A 15 6.99 9.54 6.24
CA GLU A 15 8.16 8.67 6.10
C GLU A 15 7.97 7.35 6.83
N GLN A 16 8.82 6.36 6.54
CA GLN A 16 8.81 5.07 7.22
C GLN A 16 9.03 5.24 8.73
N GLY A 17 8.24 4.54 9.54
CA GLY A 17 8.21 4.70 11.01
C GLY A 17 7.19 5.72 11.49
N GLU A 18 6.59 6.52 10.59
CA GLU A 18 5.44 7.34 10.95
C GLU A 18 4.14 6.54 10.88
N PRO A 19 3.15 6.82 11.76
CA PRO A 19 1.91 6.06 11.82
C PRO A 19 1.16 5.95 10.50
N LEU A 20 1.14 7.02 9.69
CA LEU A 20 0.43 7.03 8.41
C LEU A 20 1.09 6.12 7.38
N PHE A 21 2.42 6.17 7.28
CA PHE A 21 3.19 5.35 6.35
C PHE A 21 3.08 3.87 6.72
N ASP A 22 3.33 3.55 7.98
CA ASP A 22 3.32 2.16 8.46
C ASP A 22 1.93 1.52 8.36
N SER A 23 0.88 2.31 8.60
CA SER A 23 -0.50 1.84 8.42
C SER A 23 -0.82 1.58 6.94
N ALA A 24 -0.43 2.47 6.03
CA ALA A 24 -0.63 2.28 4.59
C ALA A 24 0.12 1.05 4.07
N TYR A 25 1.35 0.84 4.54
CA TYR A 25 2.14 -0.35 4.26
C TYR A 25 1.43 -1.64 4.71
N ALA A 26 1.01 -1.68 5.98
CA ALA A 26 0.36 -2.87 6.54
C ALA A 26 -0.94 -3.21 5.81
N VAL A 27 -1.79 -2.22 5.53
CA VAL A 27 -3.04 -2.44 4.79
C VAL A 27 -2.77 -2.93 3.37
N ALA A 28 -1.78 -2.37 2.66
CA ALA A 28 -1.44 -2.81 1.32
C ALA A 28 -0.93 -4.26 1.28
N ARG A 29 -0.16 -4.69 2.29
CA ARG A 29 0.27 -6.07 2.44
C ARG A 29 -0.93 -7.02 2.59
N GLU A 30 -1.88 -6.70 3.45
CA GLU A 30 -3.08 -7.52 3.63
C GLU A 30 -3.91 -7.59 2.33
N VAL A 31 -4.05 -6.47 1.61
CA VAL A 31 -4.73 -6.45 0.32
C VAL A 31 -4.00 -7.33 -0.71
N ALA A 32 -2.68 -7.22 -0.83
CA ALA A 32 -1.92 -8.04 -1.76
C ALA A 32 -1.99 -9.54 -1.42
N GLY A 33 -2.02 -9.90 -0.13
CA GLY A 33 -2.18 -11.28 0.35
C GLY A 33 -3.50 -11.93 -0.10
N THR A 34 -4.53 -11.13 -0.36
CA THR A 34 -5.82 -11.60 -0.91
C THR A 34 -5.86 -11.72 -2.44
N LYS A 35 -4.71 -11.68 -3.12
CA LYS A 35 -4.57 -11.76 -4.59
C LYS A 35 -5.22 -10.60 -5.35
N ARG A 36 -5.49 -9.48 -4.66
CA ARG A 36 -5.99 -8.24 -5.27
C ARG A 36 -4.80 -7.35 -5.64
N ALA A 37 -4.90 -6.66 -6.78
CA ALA A 37 -3.89 -5.70 -7.18
C ALA A 37 -3.94 -4.44 -6.29
N VAL A 38 -2.78 -3.96 -5.85
CA VAL A 38 -2.64 -2.66 -5.20
C VAL A 38 -2.27 -1.64 -6.28
N VAL A 39 -3.06 -0.57 -6.38
CA VAL A 39 -2.90 0.50 -7.38
C VAL A 39 -2.76 1.84 -6.66
N ASN A 40 -1.92 2.74 -7.15
CA ASN A 40 -1.77 4.09 -6.61
C ASN A 40 -1.15 5.04 -7.67
N GLY A 41 -0.85 6.28 -7.28
CA GLY A 41 -0.28 7.30 -8.18
C GLY A 41 1.25 7.26 -8.37
N GLY A 42 1.97 6.35 -7.69
CA GLY A 42 3.42 6.17 -7.83
C GLY A 42 4.31 7.20 -7.12
N GLY A 43 3.74 8.09 -6.31
CA GLY A 43 4.49 9.10 -5.55
C GLY A 43 5.05 8.61 -4.19
N PRO A 44 5.61 9.53 -3.39
CA PRO A 44 6.09 9.24 -2.03
C PRO A 44 4.93 9.10 -1.02
N GLY A 45 5.26 8.96 0.27
CA GLY A 45 4.28 8.85 1.36
C GLY A 45 3.41 7.59 1.22
N VAL A 46 2.09 7.77 1.29
CA VAL A 46 1.12 6.65 1.26
C VAL A 46 1.23 5.79 0.00
N MET A 47 1.54 6.40 -1.15
CA MET A 47 1.67 5.68 -2.41
C MET A 47 2.89 4.75 -2.39
N LEU A 48 4.04 5.25 -1.91
CA LEU A 48 5.24 4.44 -1.75
C LEU A 48 5.03 3.34 -0.71
N ALA A 49 4.44 3.67 0.45
CA ALA A 49 4.11 2.68 1.49
C ALA A 49 3.25 1.54 0.94
N ALA A 50 2.21 1.87 0.16
CA ALA A 50 1.34 0.88 -0.45
C ALA A 50 2.08 -0.01 -1.46
N THR A 51 2.94 0.58 -2.29
CA THR A 51 3.78 -0.18 -3.24
C THR A 51 4.72 -1.14 -2.50
N LEU A 52 5.39 -0.68 -1.45
CA LEU A 52 6.31 -1.51 -0.66
C LEU A 52 5.57 -2.64 0.05
N GLY A 53 4.42 -2.34 0.69
CA GLY A 53 3.61 -3.34 1.38
C GLY A 53 3.08 -4.44 0.46
N ALA A 54 2.78 -4.10 -0.81
CA ALA A 54 2.34 -5.07 -1.80
C ALA A 54 3.47 -5.94 -2.38
N CYS A 55 4.71 -5.42 -2.43
CA CYS A 55 5.86 -6.08 -3.04
C CYS A 55 6.66 -6.98 -2.07
N LEU A 56 6.72 -6.61 -0.79
CA LEU A 56 7.40 -7.41 0.23
C LEU A 56 6.53 -8.61 0.59
N LYS A 57 6.90 -9.78 0.06
CA LYS A 57 6.35 -11.06 0.48
C LYS A 57 7.22 -11.62 1.60
N ASP A 58 6.60 -12.04 2.69
CA ASP A 58 7.27 -12.85 3.70
C ASP A 58 7.79 -14.11 3.00
N THR A 59 9.12 -14.22 2.88
CA THR A 59 9.84 -15.42 2.43
C THR A 59 9.67 -16.56 3.41
#